data_AF-A0A7R8ZWX0-F1
#
_entry.id   AF-A0A7R8ZWX0-F1
#
_cell.length_a   1.000
_cell.length_b   1.000
_cell.length_c   1.000
_cell.angle_alpha   90.00
_cell.angle_beta   90.00
_cell.angle_gamma   90.00
#
_symmetry.space_group_name_H-M   'P 1'
#
loop_
_entity.id
_entity.type
_entity.pdbx_description
1 polymer ?
#
loop_
_entity_poly.entity_id
_entity_poly.type
_entity_poly.pdbx_seq_one_letter_code
_entity_poly.pdbx_strand_id
1 'polypeptide(L)'
;MLAALLAAAFWLMFASTRGWPVSTTHSIVGALIGFAVVGIDVNAVHWGKVVEVVASWIISPLIGGTISYLLVMSTRKLILETDNPMKNAKRYAPLYIFFVGFIISLVTLFKGLKHLDILLTGWQSLLLALVIGLATSLLGWFFIRRIQFNAEENRDFHYASVEKVFTPMMLFTACAMAFAHGSNDVANGIGPLAAVISIVRSGGEVMQHSPLPLWVLVLGGCGIVLGLITLGYRVMLTVGKRITELTPSRGFCAELAAATTVVLASRTGLPVSTTHILVGSVLGVGLARGIGALDLRVVGNIILSWLITLPAGAIMAMFFFFTLKGIFG
;
A
#
# COMPACT_ATOMS: atom_id res chain seq x y z
N MET A 1 3.07 11.17 -23.19
CA MET A 1 2.22 10.51 -22.17
C MET A 1 1.86 9.06 -22.50
N LEU A 2 1.29 8.75 -23.68
CA LEU A 2 1.00 7.35 -24.07
C LEU A 2 2.23 6.43 -23.99
N ALA A 3 3.39 6.91 -24.44
CA ALA A 3 4.67 6.19 -24.29
C ALA A 3 5.00 5.82 -22.84
N ALA A 4 4.72 6.72 -21.89
CA ALA A 4 4.99 6.49 -20.48
C ALA A 4 4.04 5.43 -19.89
N LEU A 5 2.76 5.45 -20.29
CA LEU A 5 1.80 4.41 -19.91
C LEU A 5 2.20 3.04 -20.45
N LEU A 6 2.60 2.95 -21.73
CA LEU A 6 3.09 1.71 -22.35
C LEU A 6 4.34 1.18 -21.65
N ALA A 7 5.30 2.06 -21.36
CA ALA A 7 6.53 1.72 -20.65
C ALA A 7 6.25 1.14 -19.26
N ALA A 8 5.45 1.87 -18.46
CA ALA A 8 5.07 1.43 -17.13
C ALA A 8 4.29 0.10 -17.19
N ALA A 9 3.33 -0.04 -18.10
CA ALA A 9 2.55 -1.26 -18.25
C ALA A 9 3.42 -2.47 -18.61
N PHE A 10 4.32 -2.34 -19.58
CA PHE A 10 5.20 -3.43 -19.99
C PHE A 10 6.17 -3.82 -18.88
N TRP A 11 6.79 -2.85 -18.20
CA TRP A 11 7.70 -3.11 -17.09
C TRP A 11 6.99 -3.80 -15.92
N LEU A 12 5.82 -3.29 -15.52
CA LEU A 12 5.02 -3.87 -14.45
C LEU A 12 4.54 -5.28 -14.78
N MET A 13 4.14 -5.53 -16.02
CA MET A 13 3.75 -6.85 -16.48
C MET A 13 4.94 -7.82 -16.42
N PHE A 14 6.11 -7.41 -16.93
CA PHE A 14 7.34 -8.20 -16.85
C PHE A 14 7.71 -8.53 -15.40
N ALA A 15 7.79 -7.52 -14.53
CA ALA A 15 8.12 -7.71 -13.12
C ALA A 15 7.10 -8.62 -12.41
N SER A 16 5.81 -8.47 -12.69
CA SER A 16 4.74 -9.29 -12.12
C SER A 16 4.85 -10.76 -12.56
N THR A 17 5.21 -11.03 -13.83
CA THR A 17 5.44 -12.42 -14.28
C THR A 17 6.59 -13.09 -13.55
N ARG A 18 7.61 -12.33 -13.14
CA ARG A 18 8.73 -12.78 -12.32
C ARG A 18 8.41 -12.81 -10.82
N GLY A 19 7.22 -12.34 -10.41
CA GLY A 19 6.81 -12.24 -9.01
C GLY A 19 7.60 -11.20 -8.21
N TRP A 20 8.17 -10.19 -8.89
CA TRP A 20 8.93 -9.12 -8.26
C TRP A 20 7.99 -8.03 -7.73
N PRO A 21 8.02 -7.72 -6.41
CA PRO A 21 7.20 -6.66 -5.84
C PRO A 21 7.81 -5.29 -6.18
N VAL A 22 7.48 -4.78 -7.37
CA VAL A 22 7.89 -3.46 -7.85
C VAL A 22 6.79 -2.41 -7.63
N SER A 23 7.19 -1.14 -7.60
CA SER A 23 6.27 -0.02 -7.42
C SER A 23 5.69 0.47 -8.76
N THR A 24 4.37 0.58 -8.82
CA THR A 24 3.65 1.23 -9.92
C THR A 24 3.99 2.72 -9.99
N THR A 25 4.06 3.40 -8.83
CA THR A 25 4.43 4.81 -8.71
C THR A 25 5.84 5.06 -9.25
N HIS A 26 6.82 4.20 -8.94
CA HIS A 26 8.18 4.36 -9.46
C HIS A 26 8.24 4.15 -10.96
N SER A 27 7.51 3.16 -11.46
CA SER A 27 7.48 2.81 -12.87
C SER A 27 6.93 3.97 -13.70
N ILE A 28 5.81 4.56 -13.27
CA ILE A 28 5.21 5.68 -14.01
C ILE A 28 6.01 6.97 -13.84
N VAL A 29 6.55 7.27 -12.65
CA VAL A 29 7.40 8.46 -12.44
C VAL A 29 8.66 8.37 -13.29
N GLY A 30 9.34 7.23 -13.29
CA GLY A 30 10.51 7.01 -14.15
C GLY A 30 10.17 7.15 -15.63
N ALA A 31 9.06 6.55 -16.06
CA ALA A 31 8.58 6.65 -17.44
C ALA A 31 8.21 8.10 -17.85
N LEU A 32 7.59 8.87 -16.95
CA LEU A 32 7.25 10.28 -17.19
C LEU A 32 8.51 11.15 -17.26
N ILE A 33 9.51 10.92 -16.40
CA ILE A 33 10.81 11.61 -16.47
C ILE A 33 11.49 11.30 -17.81
N GLY A 34 11.58 10.03 -18.18
CA GLY A 34 12.18 9.61 -19.45
C GLY A 34 11.49 10.25 -20.65
N PHE A 35 10.16 10.22 -20.68
CA PHE A 35 9.37 10.90 -21.72
C PHE A 35 9.58 12.42 -21.73
N ALA A 36 9.58 13.10 -20.57
CA ALA A 36 9.72 14.54 -20.49
C ALA A 36 11.09 15.02 -21.01
N VAL A 37 12.15 14.29 -20.65
CA VAL A 37 13.53 14.59 -21.08
C VAL A 37 13.69 14.52 -22.60
N VAL A 38 13.09 13.54 -23.27
CA VAL A 38 13.27 13.35 -24.73
C VAL A 38 12.18 13.99 -25.58
N GLY A 39 10.98 14.16 -25.02
CA GLY A 39 9.80 14.60 -25.74
C GLY A 39 9.44 16.06 -25.53
N ILE A 40 9.96 16.69 -24.46
CA ILE A 40 9.68 18.10 -24.14
C ILE A 40 11.01 18.84 -23.95
N ASP A 41 11.58 18.78 -22.74
CA ASP A 41 12.85 19.40 -22.38
C ASP A 41 13.29 18.88 -20.99
N VAL A 42 14.59 18.91 -20.71
CA VAL A 42 15.14 18.52 -19.39
C VAL A 42 14.61 19.42 -18.26
N ASN A 43 14.38 20.70 -18.56
CA ASN A 43 13.86 21.69 -17.59
C ASN A 43 12.35 21.56 -17.37
N ALA A 44 11.64 20.80 -18.21
CA ALA A 44 10.22 20.52 -18.00
C ALA A 44 9.99 19.57 -16.81
N VAL A 45 11.04 18.89 -16.33
CA VAL A 45 10.98 18.03 -15.15
C VAL A 45 11.11 18.89 -13.89
N HIS A 46 10.13 18.81 -12.99
CA HIS A 46 10.22 19.43 -11.66
C HIS A 46 11.18 18.67 -10.74
N TRP A 47 12.49 18.86 -10.91
CA TRP A 47 13.54 18.13 -10.19
C TRP A 47 13.41 18.22 -8.66
N GLY A 48 12.97 19.36 -8.12
CA GLY A 48 12.68 19.48 -6.68
C GLY A 48 11.61 18.51 -6.20
N LYS A 49 10.52 18.34 -6.98
CA LYS A 49 9.49 17.34 -6.68
C LYS A 49 9.98 15.92 -6.85
N VAL A 50 10.82 15.65 -7.85
CA VAL A 50 11.45 14.33 -8.02
C VAL A 50 12.27 13.97 -6.78
N VAL A 51 13.05 14.90 -6.21
CA VAL A 51 13.82 14.65 -4.98
C VAL A 51 12.90 14.35 -3.79
N GLU A 52 11.81 15.12 -3.60
CA GLU A 52 10.81 14.83 -2.55
C GLU A 52 10.21 13.42 -2.72
N VAL A 53 9.88 13.05 -3.96
CA VAL A 53 9.34 11.72 -4.30
C VAL A 53 10.36 10.63 -3.97
N VAL A 54 11.62 10.77 -4.40
CA VAL A 54 12.69 9.80 -4.14
C VAL A 54 12.96 9.64 -2.64
N ALA A 55 12.98 10.73 -1.89
CA ALA A 55 13.14 10.70 -0.43
C ALA A 55 12.00 9.90 0.23
N SER A 56 10.76 10.10 -0.23
CA SER A 56 9.60 9.39 0.30
C SER A 56 9.69 7.86 0.12
N TRP A 57 10.42 7.40 -0.91
CA TRP A 57 10.57 5.97 -1.20
C TRP A 57 11.50 5.24 -0.25
N ILE A 58 12.37 5.98 0.45
CA ILE A 58 13.24 5.45 1.50
C ILE A 58 12.57 5.63 2.86
N ILE A 59 11.96 6.80 3.10
CA ILE A 59 11.37 7.13 4.40
C ILE A 59 10.12 6.28 4.67
N SER A 60 9.24 6.12 3.69
CA SER A 60 7.95 5.46 3.92
C SER A 60 8.06 3.96 4.26
N PRO A 61 8.94 3.14 3.63
CA PRO A 61 9.15 1.75 4.06
C PRO A 61 9.76 1.64 5.44
N LEU A 62 10.65 2.57 5.82
CA LEU A 62 11.25 2.61 7.14
C LEU A 62 10.18 2.88 8.20
N ILE A 63 9.32 3.88 7.98
CA ILE A 63 8.20 4.17 8.88
C ILE A 63 7.28 2.95 8.99
N GLY A 64 6.89 2.36 7.85
CA GLY A 64 6.05 1.17 7.83
C GLY A 64 6.66 -0.02 8.57
N GLY A 65 7.96 -0.24 8.42
CA GLY A 65 8.72 -1.30 9.10
C GLY A 65 8.90 -1.03 10.60
N THR A 66 9.15 0.22 11.00
CA THR A 66 9.25 0.57 12.42
C THR A 66 7.91 0.40 13.11
N ILE A 67 6.81 0.88 12.52
CA ILE A 67 5.47 0.72 13.11
C ILE A 67 5.10 -0.76 13.22
N SER A 68 5.36 -1.57 12.19
CA SER A 68 5.05 -3.00 12.24
C SER A 68 5.90 -3.75 13.26
N TYR A 69 7.19 -3.41 13.38
CA TYR A 69 8.09 -3.95 14.39
C TYR A 69 7.55 -3.67 15.81
N LEU A 70 7.15 -2.42 16.08
CA LEU A 70 6.59 -2.02 17.37
C LEU A 70 5.26 -2.72 17.66
N LEU A 71 4.39 -2.88 16.66
CA LEU A 71 3.13 -3.61 16.80
C LEU A 71 3.37 -5.09 17.10
N VAL A 72 4.33 -5.74 16.44
CA VAL A 72 4.69 -7.13 16.73
C VAL A 72 5.29 -7.27 18.13
N MET A 73 6.19 -6.38 18.54
CA MET A 73 6.74 -6.37 19.89
C MET A 73 5.64 -6.19 20.95
N SER A 74 4.69 -5.30 20.68
CA SER A 74 3.54 -5.04 21.54
C SER A 74 2.64 -6.28 21.67
N THR A 75 2.23 -6.88 20.56
CA THR A 75 1.35 -8.06 20.55
C THR A 75 2.03 -9.29 21.15
N ARG A 76 3.33 -9.49 20.89
CA ARG A 76 4.13 -10.56 21.51
C ARG A 76 4.17 -10.39 23.02
N LYS A 77 4.63 -9.24 23.51
CA LYS A 77 4.84 -9.00 24.94
C LYS A 77 3.54 -8.94 25.75
N LEU A 78 2.48 -8.38 25.17
CA LEU A 78 1.22 -8.17 25.88
C LEU A 78 0.27 -9.36 25.79
N ILE A 79 0.31 -10.13 24.70
CA ILE A 79 -0.65 -11.21 24.43
C ILE A 79 0.05 -12.57 24.30
N LEU A 80 0.92 -12.74 23.31
CA LEU A 80 1.38 -14.09 22.90
C LEU A 80 2.35 -14.72 23.90
N GLU A 81 3.33 -13.97 24.40
CA GLU A 81 4.40 -14.45 25.28
C GLU A 81 4.08 -14.16 26.74
N THR A 82 2.92 -14.62 27.18
CA THR A 82 2.45 -14.41 28.56
C THR A 82 1.95 -15.72 29.15
N ASP A 83 1.86 -15.80 30.48
CA ASP A 83 1.42 -17.03 31.16
C ASP A 83 -0.03 -17.42 30.82
N ASN A 84 -0.87 -16.41 30.50
CA ASN A 84 -2.26 -16.61 30.14
C ASN A 84 -2.64 -15.82 28.87
N PRO A 85 -2.20 -16.26 27.67
CA PRO A 85 -2.37 -15.52 26.41
C PRO A 85 -3.81 -15.18 26.08
N MET A 86 -4.76 -16.08 26.36
CA MET A 86 -6.18 -15.85 26.08
C MET A 86 -6.80 -14.77 26.98
N LYS A 87 -6.44 -14.74 28.27
CA LYS A 87 -6.88 -13.70 29.20
C LYS A 87 -6.37 -12.33 28.75
N ASN A 88 -5.12 -12.29 28.32
CA ASN A 88 -4.50 -11.07 27.80
C ASN A 88 -5.07 -10.67 26.43
N ALA A 89 -5.41 -11.61 25.56
CA ALA A 89 -6.13 -11.32 24.33
C ALA A 89 -7.46 -10.63 24.64
N LYS A 90 -8.25 -11.14 25.61
CA LYS A 90 -9.50 -10.49 26.03
C LYS A 90 -9.30 -9.07 26.61
N ARG A 91 -8.13 -8.81 27.21
CA ARG A 91 -7.79 -7.51 27.81
C ARG A 91 -7.28 -6.50 26.78
N TYR A 92 -6.38 -6.92 25.89
CA TYR A 92 -5.63 -6.02 25.00
C TYR A 92 -6.12 -6.03 23.55
N ALA A 93 -6.79 -7.08 23.06
CA ALA A 93 -7.35 -7.10 21.69
C ALA A 93 -8.29 -5.91 21.40
N PRO A 94 -9.16 -5.45 22.33
CA PRO A 94 -10.00 -4.27 22.07
C PRO A 94 -9.19 -3.01 21.69
N LEU A 95 -7.99 -2.83 22.24
CA LEU A 95 -7.11 -1.72 21.88
C LEU A 95 -6.60 -1.83 20.45
N TYR A 96 -6.24 -3.03 19.99
CA TYR A 96 -5.84 -3.24 18.60
C TYR A 96 -7.03 -3.06 17.65
N ILE A 97 -8.22 -3.52 18.02
CA ILE A 97 -9.46 -3.30 17.26
C ILE A 97 -9.81 -1.81 17.17
N PHE A 98 -9.55 -1.04 18.24
CA PHE A 98 -9.64 0.42 18.19
C PHE A 98 -8.76 0.99 17.08
N PHE A 99 -7.48 0.61 17.04
CA PHE A 99 -6.56 1.09 16.00
C PHE A 99 -6.99 0.67 14.59
N VAL A 100 -7.51 -0.55 14.42
CA VAL A 100 -8.08 -1.00 13.14
C VAL A 100 -9.21 -0.09 12.69
N GLY A 101 -10.23 0.10 13.53
CA GLY A 101 -11.38 0.94 13.20
C GLY A 101 -10.99 2.40 12.97
N PHE A 102 -10.08 2.92 13.77
CA PHE A 102 -9.54 4.28 13.65
C PHE A 102 -8.83 4.47 12.31
N ILE A 103 -7.87 3.61 11.96
CA ILE A 103 -7.09 3.74 10.72
C ILE A 103 -7.96 3.50 9.48
N ILE A 104 -8.86 2.51 9.49
CA ILE A 104 -9.83 2.30 8.41
C ILE A 104 -10.66 3.56 8.18
N SER A 105 -11.18 4.15 9.25
CA SER A 105 -11.97 5.37 9.17
C SER A 105 -11.15 6.52 8.58
N LEU A 106 -9.90 6.71 9.00
CA LEU A 106 -9.03 7.75 8.45
C LEU A 106 -8.72 7.51 6.96
N VAL A 107 -8.48 6.28 6.55
CA VAL A 107 -8.30 5.92 5.13
C VAL A 107 -9.53 6.34 4.33
N THR A 108 -10.73 5.96 4.80
CA THR A 108 -11.99 6.27 4.11
C THR A 108 -12.26 7.78 4.09
N LEU A 109 -12.04 8.49 5.19
CA LEU A 109 -12.29 9.92 5.32
C LEU A 109 -11.33 10.76 4.47
N PHE A 110 -10.03 10.43 4.46
CA PHE A 110 -9.03 11.24 3.73
C PHE A 110 -8.84 10.85 2.27
N LYS A 111 -9.23 9.64 1.88
CA LYS A 111 -9.10 9.21 0.49
C LYS A 111 -10.43 8.93 -0.18
N GLY A 112 -11.31 8.20 0.50
CA GLY A 112 -12.59 7.78 -0.07
C GLY A 112 -13.52 8.95 -0.33
N LEU A 113 -13.65 9.85 0.65
CA LEU A 113 -14.60 10.96 0.57
C LEU A 113 -14.09 12.16 -0.22
N LYS A 114 -12.86 12.17 -0.76
CA LYS A 114 -12.33 13.35 -1.48
C LYS A 114 -13.12 13.76 -2.72
N HIS A 115 -13.90 12.84 -3.30
CA HIS A 115 -14.69 13.06 -4.52
C HIS A 115 -16.17 13.34 -4.24
N LEU A 116 -16.59 13.16 -2.99
CA LEU A 116 -17.89 13.58 -2.51
C LEU A 116 -17.61 14.92 -1.84
N ASP A 117 -18.26 16.02 -2.22
CA ASP A 117 -18.00 17.38 -1.70
C ASP A 117 -18.34 17.56 -0.19
N ILE A 118 -18.04 16.57 0.63
CA ILE A 118 -18.19 16.52 2.07
C ILE A 118 -17.00 17.27 2.68
N LEU A 119 -17.23 18.55 3.00
CA LEU A 119 -16.27 19.45 3.62
C LEU A 119 -16.05 19.12 5.10
N LEU A 120 -15.46 17.95 5.39
CA LEU A 120 -14.96 17.66 6.74
C LEU A 120 -13.55 18.23 6.89
N THR A 121 -13.38 19.11 7.86
CA THR A 121 -12.05 19.58 8.25
C THR A 121 -11.19 18.44 8.78
N GLY A 122 -9.87 18.60 8.69
CA GLY A 122 -8.92 17.56 9.12
C GLY A 122 -9.11 17.12 10.58
N TRP A 123 -9.58 18.02 11.45
CA TRP A 123 -9.87 17.76 12.86
C TRP A 123 -11.20 17.02 13.06
N GLN A 124 -12.26 17.41 12.35
CA GLN A 124 -13.56 16.72 12.41
C GLN A 124 -13.42 15.26 11.98
N SER A 125 -12.66 15.01 10.91
CA SER A 125 -12.38 13.65 10.46
C SER A 125 -11.58 12.83 11.48
N LEU A 126 -10.67 13.46 12.22
CA LEU A 126 -9.91 12.78 13.28
C LEU A 126 -10.80 12.42 14.47
N LEU A 127 -11.69 13.33 14.87
CA LEU A 127 -12.68 13.09 15.91
C LEU A 127 -13.67 11.99 15.52
N LEU A 128 -14.18 12.03 14.28
CA LEU A 128 -15.09 11.01 13.77
C LEU A 128 -14.40 9.64 13.72
N ALA A 129 -13.16 9.57 13.22
CA ALA A 129 -12.39 8.34 13.23
C ALA A 129 -12.16 7.81 14.65
N LEU A 130 -11.95 8.69 15.65
CA LEU A 130 -11.80 8.32 17.05
C LEU A 130 -13.10 7.72 17.61
N VAL A 131 -14.25 8.34 17.32
CA VAL A 131 -15.56 7.81 17.70
C VAL A 131 -15.82 6.45 17.06
N ILE A 132 -15.56 6.30 15.76
CA ILE A 132 -15.72 5.01 15.06
C ILE A 132 -14.77 3.97 15.65
N GLY A 133 -13.51 4.31 15.90
CA GLY A 133 -12.54 3.43 16.55
C GLY A 133 -13.00 2.96 17.93
N LEU A 134 -13.56 3.86 18.75
CA LEU A 134 -14.12 3.50 20.06
C LEU A 134 -15.32 2.58 19.91
N ALA A 135 -16.22 2.86 18.96
CA ALA A 135 -17.38 2.02 18.68
C ALA A 135 -16.96 0.61 18.23
N THR A 136 -16.00 0.48 17.31
CA THR A 136 -15.49 -0.82 16.86
C THR A 136 -14.78 -1.56 17.99
N SER A 137 -14.06 -0.85 18.87
CA SER A 137 -13.42 -1.43 20.06
C SER A 137 -14.43 -2.01 21.04
N LEU A 138 -15.51 -1.28 21.33
CA LEU A 138 -16.60 -1.73 22.20
C LEU A 138 -17.31 -2.96 21.63
N LEU A 139 -17.60 -2.96 20.32
CA LEU A 139 -18.16 -4.10 19.62
C LEU A 139 -17.22 -5.31 19.67
N GLY A 140 -15.94 -5.11 19.36
CA GLY A 140 -14.92 -6.16 19.41
C GLY A 140 -14.78 -6.77 20.81
N TRP A 141 -14.76 -5.93 21.84
CA TRP A 141 -14.75 -6.35 23.24
C TRP A 141 -15.97 -7.18 23.61
N PHE A 142 -17.17 -6.79 23.15
CA PHE A 142 -18.40 -7.53 23.41
C PHE A 142 -18.35 -8.94 22.82
N PHE A 143 -17.86 -9.10 21.59
CA PHE A 143 -17.71 -10.41 20.95
C PHE A 143 -16.61 -11.26 21.60
N ILE A 144 -15.44 -10.67 21.86
CA ILE A 144 -14.29 -11.40 22.43
C ILE A 144 -14.57 -11.92 23.83
N ARG A 145 -15.38 -11.22 24.63
CA ARG A 145 -15.78 -11.68 25.96
C ARG A 145 -16.62 -12.96 25.94
N ARG A 146 -17.41 -13.17 24.88
CA ARG A 146 -18.30 -14.34 24.73
C ARG A 146 -17.58 -15.62 24.31
N ILE A 147 -16.30 -15.55 23.96
CA ILE A 147 -15.50 -16.72 23.60
C ILE A 147 -15.28 -17.58 24.84
N GLN A 148 -15.95 -18.74 24.90
CA GLN A 148 -15.77 -19.74 25.96
C GLN A 148 -14.42 -20.46 25.78
N PHE A 149 -13.80 -20.81 26.90
CA PHE A 149 -12.46 -21.38 26.94
C PHE A 149 -12.49 -22.74 27.63
N ASN A 150 -11.81 -23.72 27.03
CA ASN A 150 -11.57 -25.01 27.64
C ASN A 150 -10.15 -25.04 28.21
N ALA A 151 -10.04 -25.12 29.54
CA ALA A 151 -8.77 -24.98 30.25
C ALA A 151 -7.86 -26.21 30.17
N GLU A 152 -8.36 -27.31 29.61
CA GLU A 152 -7.65 -28.59 29.49
C GLU A 152 -6.90 -28.75 28.15
N GLU A 153 -6.95 -27.76 27.25
CA GLU A 153 -6.27 -27.85 25.96
C GLU A 153 -4.76 -27.53 26.06
N ASN A 154 -3.93 -28.26 25.29
CA ASN A 154 -2.47 -28.09 25.27
C ASN A 154 -2.01 -26.66 24.89
N ARG A 155 -0.79 -26.27 25.29
CA ARG A 155 -0.20 -24.94 24.99
C ARG A 155 -0.22 -24.57 23.51
N ASP A 156 -0.01 -25.53 22.60
CA ASP A 156 -0.08 -25.29 21.15
C ASP A 156 -1.49 -24.98 20.67
N PHE A 157 -2.51 -25.61 21.26
CA PHE A 157 -3.93 -25.28 21.03
C PHE A 157 -4.28 -23.90 21.57
N HIS A 158 -3.66 -23.45 22.66
CA HIS A 158 -3.81 -22.08 23.15
C HIS A 158 -3.26 -21.04 22.19
N TYR A 159 -2.07 -21.25 21.61
CA TYR A 159 -1.51 -20.33 20.60
C TYR A 159 -2.38 -20.26 19.34
N ALA A 160 -2.80 -21.40 18.81
CA ALA A 160 -3.69 -21.46 17.65
C ALA A 160 -5.03 -20.77 17.93
N SER A 161 -5.58 -20.93 19.13
CA SER A 161 -6.83 -20.29 19.55
C SER A 161 -6.69 -18.77 19.72
N VAL A 162 -5.54 -18.27 20.17
CA VAL A 162 -5.28 -16.83 20.24
C VAL A 162 -5.09 -16.22 18.85
N GLU A 163 -4.42 -16.90 17.93
CA GLU A 163 -4.26 -16.45 16.54
C GLU A 163 -5.62 -16.30 15.81
N LYS A 164 -6.63 -17.12 16.15
CA LYS A 164 -8.00 -16.94 15.65
C LYS A 164 -8.61 -15.59 16.03
N VAL A 165 -8.22 -14.99 17.16
CA VAL A 165 -8.69 -13.65 17.58
C VAL A 165 -8.15 -12.57 16.64
N PHE A 166 -6.96 -12.78 16.05
CA PHE A 166 -6.36 -11.85 15.09
C PHE A 166 -6.86 -12.02 13.65
N THR A 167 -7.52 -13.13 13.32
CA THR A 167 -7.98 -13.39 11.95
C THR A 167 -8.99 -12.35 11.45
N PRO A 168 -10.03 -11.96 12.22
CA PRO A 168 -10.92 -10.88 11.79
C PRO A 168 -10.20 -9.54 11.68
N MET A 169 -9.29 -9.23 12.61
CA MET A 169 -8.51 -7.99 12.58
C MET A 169 -7.67 -7.90 11.31
N MET A 170 -6.97 -8.99 10.97
CA MET A 170 -6.20 -9.10 9.72
C MET A 170 -7.11 -8.92 8.50
N LEU A 171 -8.28 -9.57 8.45
CA LEU A 171 -9.17 -9.43 7.30
C LEU A 171 -9.60 -7.97 7.08
N PHE A 172 -9.99 -7.26 8.14
CA PHE A 172 -10.38 -5.86 8.04
C PHE A 172 -9.20 -4.95 7.68
N THR A 173 -8.00 -5.20 8.22
CA THR A 173 -6.80 -4.44 7.82
C THR A 173 -6.39 -4.71 6.37
N ALA A 174 -6.56 -5.93 5.88
CA ALA A 174 -6.31 -6.29 4.49
C ALA A 174 -7.23 -5.50 3.55
N CYS A 175 -8.53 -5.43 3.88
CA CYS A 175 -9.49 -4.59 3.16
C CYS A 175 -9.10 -3.10 3.21
N ALA A 176 -8.68 -2.61 4.38
CA ALA A 176 -8.22 -1.23 4.56
C ALA A 176 -7.05 -0.90 3.64
N MET A 177 -6.05 -1.79 3.63
CA MET A 177 -4.85 -1.64 2.83
C MET A 177 -5.15 -1.77 1.34
N ALA A 178 -6.03 -2.69 0.94
CA ALA A 178 -6.49 -2.83 -0.44
C ALA A 178 -7.19 -1.54 -0.93
N PHE A 179 -8.03 -0.93 -0.09
CA PHE A 179 -8.66 0.36 -0.41
C PHE A 179 -7.64 1.50 -0.47
N ALA A 180 -6.74 1.59 0.52
CA ALA A 180 -5.69 2.61 0.56
C ALA A 180 -4.72 2.48 -0.62
N HIS A 181 -4.43 1.25 -1.06
CA HIS A 181 -3.63 0.95 -2.23
C HIS A 181 -4.36 1.33 -3.51
N GLY A 182 -5.59 0.84 -3.72
CA GLY A 182 -6.38 1.14 -4.92
C GLY A 182 -6.53 2.64 -5.13
N SER A 183 -6.88 3.39 -4.08
CA SER A 183 -7.02 4.85 -4.15
C SER A 183 -5.71 5.59 -4.49
N ASN A 184 -4.53 5.05 -4.14
CA ASN A 184 -3.25 5.62 -4.56
C ASN A 184 -2.87 5.21 -5.99
N ASP A 185 -2.99 3.93 -6.30
CA ASP A 185 -2.46 3.34 -7.51
C ASP A 185 -3.33 3.59 -8.74
N VAL A 186 -4.63 3.81 -8.56
CA VAL A 186 -5.52 4.22 -9.66
C VAL A 186 -4.95 5.47 -10.33
N ALA A 187 -4.50 6.47 -9.57
CA ALA A 187 -3.96 7.73 -10.08
C ALA A 187 -2.74 7.53 -11.00
N ASN A 188 -1.93 6.49 -10.77
CA ASN A 188 -0.74 6.20 -11.59
C ASN A 188 -1.12 5.84 -13.04
N GLY A 189 -2.20 5.09 -13.23
CA GLY A 189 -2.70 4.72 -14.55
C GLY A 189 -3.59 5.80 -15.16
N ILE A 190 -4.53 6.34 -14.39
CA ILE A 190 -5.54 7.26 -14.92
C ILE A 190 -5.04 8.68 -15.06
N GLY A 191 -4.04 9.12 -14.29
CA GLY A 191 -3.53 10.49 -14.34
C GLY A 191 -2.98 10.86 -15.73
N PRO A 192 -2.01 10.09 -16.27
CA PRO A 192 -1.53 10.33 -17.63
C PRO A 192 -2.61 10.13 -18.69
N LEU A 193 -3.54 9.20 -18.49
CA LEU A 193 -4.66 8.98 -19.43
C LEU A 193 -5.63 10.17 -19.45
N ALA A 194 -5.97 10.72 -18.28
CA ALA A 194 -6.82 11.90 -18.15
C ALA A 194 -6.18 13.11 -18.82
N ALA A 195 -4.87 13.29 -18.67
CA ALA A 195 -4.14 14.35 -19.35
C ALA A 195 -4.15 14.18 -20.89
N VAL A 196 -4.01 12.96 -21.41
CA VAL A 196 -4.18 12.69 -22.85
C VAL A 196 -5.59 13.07 -23.32
N ILE A 197 -6.63 12.65 -22.60
CA ILE A 197 -8.03 12.95 -22.94
C ILE A 197 -8.30 14.46 -22.90
N SER A 198 -7.75 15.16 -21.91
CA SER A 198 -7.89 16.61 -21.76
C SER A 198 -7.27 17.36 -22.92
N ILE A 199 -6.05 17.00 -23.32
CA ILE A 199 -5.37 17.62 -24.48
C ILE A 199 -6.17 17.40 -25.76
N VAL A 200 -6.66 16.18 -25.99
CA VAL A 200 -7.46 15.85 -27.18
C VAL A 200 -8.78 16.64 -27.21
N ARG A 201 -9.46 16.76 -26.07
CA ARG A 201 -10.73 17.51 -25.97
C ARG A 201 -10.54 19.02 -26.09
N SER A 202 -9.40 19.53 -25.64
CA SER A 202 -9.08 20.97 -25.65
C SER A 202 -8.43 21.41 -26.96
N GLY A 203 -8.47 20.60 -28.02
CA GLY A 203 -7.88 20.93 -29.32
C GLY A 203 -6.36 21.07 -29.32
N GLY A 204 -5.67 20.48 -28.33
CA GLY A 204 -4.21 20.54 -28.19
C GLY A 204 -3.72 21.40 -27.02
N GLU A 205 -4.59 22.13 -26.33
CA GLU A 205 -4.18 22.94 -25.18
C GLU A 205 -3.96 22.11 -23.91
N VAL A 206 -2.88 22.41 -23.19
CA VAL A 206 -2.57 21.79 -21.89
C VAL A 206 -3.28 22.58 -20.79
N MET A 207 -4.47 22.13 -20.41
CA MET A 207 -5.21 22.73 -19.29
C MET A 207 -4.52 22.50 -17.95
N GLN A 208 -4.48 23.51 -17.08
CA GLN A 208 -3.93 23.44 -15.72
C GLN A 208 -4.73 22.50 -14.79
N HIS A 209 -6.03 22.32 -15.07
CA HIS A 209 -6.89 21.38 -14.35
C HIS A 209 -7.58 20.44 -15.35
N SER A 210 -7.25 19.15 -15.26
CA SER A 210 -7.95 18.10 -16.00
C SER A 210 -8.98 17.46 -15.06
N PRO A 211 -10.29 17.76 -15.19
CA PRO A 211 -11.30 17.03 -14.45
C PRO A 211 -11.21 15.55 -14.84
N LEU A 212 -11.14 14.66 -13.84
CA LEU A 212 -11.09 13.21 -14.07
C LEU A 212 -12.50 12.69 -14.32
N PRO A 213 -12.84 12.25 -15.55
CA PRO A 213 -14.16 11.72 -15.82
C PRO A 213 -14.37 10.40 -15.06
N LEU A 214 -15.56 10.19 -14.52
CA LEU A 214 -15.88 9.01 -13.70
C LEU A 214 -15.62 7.68 -14.44
N TRP A 215 -15.88 7.63 -15.75
CA TRP A 215 -15.60 6.43 -16.56
C TRP A 215 -14.12 6.06 -16.61
N VAL A 216 -13.20 7.04 -16.53
CA VAL A 216 -11.76 6.79 -16.49
C VAL A 216 -11.37 6.16 -15.15
N LEU A 217 -11.97 6.62 -14.04
CA LEU A 217 -11.78 5.98 -12.74
C LEU A 217 -12.29 4.54 -12.74
N VAL A 218 -13.48 4.29 -13.32
CA VAL A 218 -14.04 2.94 -13.44
C VAL A 218 -13.11 2.04 -14.27
N LEU A 219 -12.60 2.53 -15.40
CA LEU A 219 -11.61 1.82 -16.21
C LEU A 219 -10.37 1.45 -15.39
N GLY A 220 -9.82 2.39 -14.63
CA GLY A 220 -8.66 2.16 -13.76
C GLY A 220 -8.93 1.12 -12.68
N GLY A 221 -10.07 1.22 -12.00
CA GLY A 221 -10.50 0.26 -10.98
C GLY A 221 -10.68 -1.16 -11.54
N CYS A 222 -11.40 -1.31 -12.65
CA CYS A 222 -11.56 -2.58 -13.34
C CYS A 222 -10.21 -3.16 -13.79
N GLY A 223 -9.30 -2.32 -14.32
CA GLY A 223 -7.96 -2.73 -14.71
C GLY A 223 -7.13 -3.29 -13.56
N ILE A 224 -7.18 -2.66 -12.38
CA ILE A 224 -6.50 -3.17 -11.18
C ILE A 224 -7.06 -4.53 -10.78
N VAL A 225 -8.39 -4.68 -10.73
CA VAL A 225 -9.03 -5.97 -10.37
C VAL A 225 -8.65 -7.07 -11.35
N LEU A 226 -8.69 -6.80 -12.65
CA LEU A 226 -8.28 -7.76 -13.69
C LEU A 226 -6.79 -8.15 -13.54
N GLY A 227 -5.92 -7.18 -13.28
CA GLY A 227 -4.50 -7.45 -13.02
C GLY A 227 -4.26 -8.32 -11.78
N LEU A 228 -5.01 -8.07 -10.70
CA LEU A 228 -4.94 -8.85 -9.47
C LEU A 228 -5.34 -10.32 -9.70
N ILE A 229 -6.43 -10.55 -10.43
CA ILE A 229 -6.93 -11.91 -10.74
C ILE A 229 -5.96 -12.67 -11.65
N THR A 230 -5.34 -11.99 -12.61
CA THR A 230 -4.50 -12.64 -13.64
C THR A 230 -3.05 -12.88 -13.19
N LEU A 231 -2.37 -11.86 -12.68
CA LEU A 231 -0.93 -11.91 -12.38
C LEU A 231 -0.60 -11.61 -10.91
N GLY A 232 -1.53 -10.98 -10.17
CA GLY A 232 -1.31 -10.54 -8.79
C GLY A 232 -0.87 -11.66 -7.83
N TYR A 233 -1.36 -12.89 -8.05
CA TYR A 233 -1.04 -14.04 -7.19
C TYR A 233 0.47 -14.33 -7.08
N ARG A 234 1.25 -14.07 -8.12
CA ARG A 234 2.71 -14.31 -8.12
C ARG A 234 3.43 -13.39 -7.13
N VAL A 235 3.08 -12.11 -7.14
CA VAL A 235 3.65 -11.11 -6.24
C VAL A 235 3.18 -11.36 -4.80
N MET A 236 1.89 -11.68 -4.62
CA MET A 236 1.35 -12.03 -3.29
C MET A 236 2.06 -13.25 -2.68
N LEU A 237 2.40 -14.27 -3.47
CA LEU A 237 3.18 -15.41 -3.01
C LEU A 237 4.61 -15.02 -2.59
N THR A 238 5.27 -14.13 -3.32
CA THR A 238 6.60 -13.65 -2.94
C THR A 238 6.56 -12.89 -1.62
N VAL A 239 5.65 -11.92 -1.49
CA VAL A 239 5.56 -11.09 -0.26
C VAL A 239 5.07 -11.92 0.93
N GLY A 240 4.07 -12.78 0.73
CA GLY A 240 3.42 -13.51 1.81
C GLY A 240 4.16 -14.76 2.31
N LYS A 241 5.06 -15.34 1.50
CA LYS A 241 5.77 -16.58 1.88
C LYS A 241 7.30 -16.49 1.79
N ARG A 242 7.86 -15.67 0.90
CA ARG A 242 9.30 -15.69 0.61
C ARG A 242 10.11 -14.67 1.40
N ILE A 243 9.48 -13.65 1.99
CA ILE A 243 10.19 -12.66 2.83
C ILE A 243 10.31 -13.18 4.27
N THR A 244 9.17 -13.47 4.89
CA THR A 244 9.06 -14.05 6.24
C THR A 244 7.70 -14.75 6.38
N GLU A 245 7.56 -15.69 7.30
CA GLU A 245 6.28 -16.38 7.52
C GLU A 245 5.29 -15.49 8.29
N LEU A 246 4.13 -15.28 7.67
CA LEU A 246 3.04 -14.49 8.22
C LEU A 246 1.96 -15.38 8.86
N THR A 247 1.78 -15.24 10.17
CA THR A 247 0.58 -15.70 10.89
C THR A 247 -0.45 -14.57 10.96
N PRO A 248 -1.73 -14.81 11.33
CA PRO A 248 -2.75 -13.77 11.39
C PRO A 248 -2.36 -12.53 12.22
N SER A 249 -1.78 -12.72 13.41
CA SER A 249 -1.27 -11.62 14.25
C SER A 249 -0.22 -10.77 13.55
N ARG A 250 0.69 -11.41 12.82
CA ARG A 250 1.79 -10.79 12.06
C ARG A 250 1.28 -10.07 10.81
N GLY A 251 0.37 -10.70 10.07
CA GLY A 251 -0.29 -10.10 8.90
C GLY A 251 -1.05 -8.84 9.29
N PHE A 252 -1.86 -8.92 10.36
CA PHE A 252 -2.52 -7.76 10.97
C PHE A 252 -1.54 -6.62 11.28
N CYS A 253 -0.42 -6.91 11.96
CA CYS A 253 0.57 -5.89 12.31
C CYS A 253 1.19 -5.23 11.07
N ALA A 254 1.53 -6.03 10.04
CA ALA A 254 2.09 -5.51 8.79
C ALA A 254 1.10 -4.61 8.05
N GLU A 255 -0.15 -5.04 7.89
CA GLU A 255 -1.17 -4.31 7.15
C GLU A 255 -1.62 -3.05 7.87
N LEU A 256 -1.81 -3.10 9.20
CA LEU A 256 -2.14 -1.91 9.98
C LEU A 256 -1.03 -0.87 9.91
N ALA A 257 0.23 -1.30 10.00
CA ALA A 257 1.39 -0.41 9.87
C ALA A 257 1.46 0.22 8.47
N ALA A 258 1.24 -0.60 7.43
CA ALA A 258 1.24 -0.13 6.06
C ALA A 258 0.11 0.88 5.80
N ALA A 259 -1.12 0.55 6.21
CA ALA A 259 -2.28 1.44 6.08
C ALA A 259 -2.04 2.76 6.83
N THR A 260 -1.52 2.70 8.07
CA THR A 260 -1.18 3.89 8.86
C THR A 260 -0.18 4.79 8.13
N THR A 261 0.88 4.19 7.59
CA THR A 261 1.92 4.92 6.86
C THR A 261 1.37 5.56 5.59
N VAL A 262 0.50 4.85 4.86
CA VAL A 262 -0.18 5.39 3.67
C VAL A 262 -1.08 6.57 4.02
N VAL A 263 -1.83 6.50 5.12
CA VAL A 263 -2.68 7.61 5.61
C VAL A 263 -1.84 8.83 5.93
N LEU A 264 -0.74 8.65 6.66
CA LEU A 264 0.18 9.74 7.03
C LEU A 264 0.77 10.42 5.78
N ALA A 265 1.25 9.63 4.83
CA ALA A 265 1.78 10.12 3.56
C ALA A 265 0.71 10.85 2.72
N SER A 266 -0.54 10.36 2.75
CA SER A 266 -1.63 10.98 2.01
C SER A 266 -2.02 12.35 2.57
N ARG A 267 -1.80 12.59 3.87
CA ARG A 267 -2.01 13.90 4.51
C ARG A 267 -0.91 14.90 4.17
N THR A 268 0.32 14.44 3.96
CA THR A 268 1.42 15.31 3.51
C THR A 268 1.40 15.58 2.00
N GLY A 269 0.53 14.88 1.25
CA GLY A 269 0.41 15.03 -0.20
C GLY A 269 1.57 14.42 -0.98
N LEU A 270 2.46 13.68 -0.31
CA LEU A 270 3.62 13.07 -0.92
C LEU A 270 3.23 11.79 -1.68
N PRO A 271 3.60 11.65 -2.97
CA PRO A 271 3.35 10.43 -3.72
C PRO A 271 4.27 9.31 -3.22
N VAL A 272 3.69 8.36 -2.48
CA VAL A 272 4.41 7.23 -1.92
C VAL A 272 4.16 5.93 -2.66
N SER A 273 5.08 4.98 -2.51
CA SER A 273 4.95 3.62 -2.99
C SER A 273 4.33 2.73 -1.91
N THR A 274 3.07 2.36 -2.08
CA THR A 274 2.37 1.43 -1.17
C THR A 274 3.01 0.04 -1.16
N THR A 275 3.55 -0.43 -2.30
CA THR A 275 4.32 -1.68 -2.38
C THR A 275 5.55 -1.64 -1.46
N HIS A 276 6.28 -0.53 -1.46
CA HIS A 276 7.48 -0.42 -0.62
C HIS A 276 7.13 -0.29 0.85
N ILE A 277 6.07 0.47 1.17
CA ILE A 277 5.54 0.55 2.52
C ILE A 277 5.18 -0.85 3.03
N LEU A 278 4.42 -1.63 2.25
CA LEU A 278 4.00 -2.98 2.64
C LEU A 278 5.20 -3.92 2.81
N VAL A 279 6.15 -3.94 1.86
CA VAL A 279 7.37 -4.73 2.00
C VAL A 279 8.15 -4.30 3.23
N GLY A 280 8.32 -2.99 3.47
CA GLY A 280 8.95 -2.45 4.67
C GLY A 280 8.26 -2.92 5.95
N SER A 281 6.93 -2.89 5.99
CA SER A 281 6.14 -3.43 7.09
C SER A 281 6.35 -4.93 7.29
N VAL A 282 6.39 -5.74 6.22
CA VAL A 282 6.69 -7.19 6.31
C VAL A 282 8.12 -7.44 6.80
N LEU A 283 9.09 -6.63 6.36
CA LEU A 283 10.46 -6.69 6.87
C LEU A 283 10.51 -6.37 8.37
N GLY A 284 9.80 -5.34 8.82
CA GLY A 284 9.70 -5.00 10.24
C GLY A 284 9.11 -6.14 11.09
N VAL A 285 8.10 -6.83 10.58
CA VAL A 285 7.55 -8.05 11.20
C VAL A 285 8.58 -9.16 11.30
N GLY A 286 9.36 -9.39 10.23
CA GLY A 286 10.43 -10.40 10.23
C GLY A 286 11.57 -10.03 11.18
N LEU A 287 12.01 -8.77 11.18
CA LEU A 287 13.03 -8.26 12.11
C LEU A 287 12.60 -8.41 13.58
N ALA A 288 11.31 -8.26 13.88
CA ALA A 288 10.78 -8.48 15.22
C ALA A 288 10.92 -9.94 15.68
N ARG A 289 11.09 -10.91 14.77
CA ARG A 289 11.42 -12.31 15.09
C ARG A 289 12.92 -12.59 15.15
N GLY A 290 13.75 -11.60 14.81
CA GLY A 290 15.19 -11.75 14.61
C GLY A 290 15.55 -11.83 13.13
N ILE A 291 16.77 -11.39 12.79
CA ILE A 291 17.21 -11.27 11.39
C ILE A 291 17.22 -12.61 10.64
N GLY A 292 17.39 -13.74 11.35
CA GLY A 292 17.34 -15.08 10.78
C GLY A 292 15.95 -15.51 10.30
N ALA A 293 14.88 -14.80 10.66
CA ALA A 293 13.53 -15.05 10.16
C ALA A 293 13.25 -14.41 8.78
N LEU A 294 14.23 -13.69 8.23
CA LEU A 294 14.18 -13.03 6.92
C LEU A 294 15.03 -13.78 5.91
N ASP A 295 14.50 -13.99 4.71
CA ASP A 295 15.31 -14.42 3.57
C ASP A 295 16.03 -13.21 2.95
N LEU A 296 17.26 -12.96 3.39
CA LEU A 296 18.06 -11.82 2.93
C LEU A 296 18.36 -11.84 1.42
N ARG A 297 18.33 -13.01 0.77
CA ARG A 297 18.51 -13.09 -0.69
C ARG A 297 17.30 -12.52 -1.39
N VAL A 298 16.10 -12.86 -0.92
CA VAL A 298 14.85 -12.29 -1.43
C VAL A 298 14.80 -10.79 -1.16
N VAL A 299 15.17 -10.33 0.04
CA VAL A 299 15.23 -8.89 0.36
C VAL A 299 16.18 -8.15 -0.58
N GLY A 300 17.39 -8.67 -0.81
CA GLY A 300 18.34 -8.08 -1.75
C GLY A 300 17.81 -7.98 -3.18
N ASN A 301 17.15 -9.04 -3.67
CA ASN A 301 16.52 -9.04 -5.00
C ASN A 301 15.39 -8.01 -5.10
N ILE A 302 14.61 -7.82 -4.04
CA ILE A 302 13.55 -6.81 -4.00
C ILE A 302 14.15 -5.40 -4.09
N ILE A 303 15.15 -5.09 -3.25
CA ILE A 303 15.83 -3.78 -3.27
C ILE A 303 16.44 -3.51 -4.65
N LEU A 304 17.09 -4.51 -5.25
CA LEU A 304 17.64 -4.40 -6.60
C LEU A 304 16.53 -4.11 -7.64
N SER A 305 15.39 -4.79 -7.55
CA SER A 305 14.25 -4.52 -8.44
C SER A 305 13.73 -3.09 -8.32
N TRP A 306 13.76 -2.51 -7.12
CA TRP A 306 13.35 -1.12 -6.88
C TRP A 306 14.30 -0.12 -7.53
N LEU A 307 15.60 -0.35 -7.42
CA LEU A 307 16.63 0.48 -8.06
C LEU A 307 16.56 0.41 -9.60
N ILE A 308 16.29 -0.77 -10.15
CA ILE A 308 16.20 -0.97 -11.61
C ILE A 308 14.90 -0.40 -12.19
N THR A 309 13.81 -0.38 -11.42
CA THR A 309 12.48 0.00 -11.92
C THR A 309 12.43 1.41 -12.53
N LEU A 310 13.06 2.39 -11.89
CA LEU A 310 13.06 3.77 -12.39
C LEU A 310 13.80 3.92 -13.73
N PRO A 311 15.08 3.51 -13.85
CA PRO A 311 15.81 3.60 -15.12
C PRO A 311 15.18 2.73 -16.20
N ALA A 312 14.67 1.53 -15.86
CA ALA A 312 13.97 0.69 -16.83
C ALA A 312 12.73 1.39 -17.39
N GLY A 313 11.90 1.98 -16.52
CA GLY A 313 10.73 2.76 -16.93
C GLY A 313 11.10 3.95 -17.81
N ALA A 314 12.15 4.70 -17.45
CA ALA A 314 12.62 5.84 -18.23
C ALA A 314 13.12 5.42 -19.63
N ILE A 315 13.99 4.41 -19.70
CA ILE A 315 14.57 3.90 -20.95
C ILE A 315 13.46 3.37 -21.87
N MET A 316 12.53 2.60 -21.33
CA MET A 316 11.42 2.08 -22.10
C MET A 316 10.48 3.17 -22.59
N ALA A 317 10.26 4.22 -21.80
CA ALA A 317 9.45 5.37 -22.23
C ALA A 317 10.12 6.14 -23.36
N MET A 318 11.44 6.32 -23.30
CA MET A 318 12.21 6.92 -24.39
C MET A 318 12.10 6.10 -25.67
N PHE A 319 12.27 4.77 -25.56
CA PHE A 319 12.12 3.85 -26.69
C PHE A 319 10.71 3.95 -27.32
N PHE A 320 9.65 3.76 -26.53
CA PHE A 320 8.28 3.84 -27.03
C PHE A 320 7.91 5.22 -27.56
N PHE A 321 8.47 6.29 -27.01
CA PHE A 321 8.23 7.64 -27.51
C PHE A 321 8.77 7.79 -28.94
N PHE A 322 10.03 7.41 -29.20
CA PHE A 322 10.59 7.49 -30.54
C PHE A 322 9.92 6.52 -31.52
N THR A 323 9.50 5.34 -31.07
CA THR A 323 8.70 4.43 -31.90
C THR A 323 7.37 5.05 -32.30
N LEU A 324 6.61 5.61 -31.35
CA LEU A 324 5.34 6.26 -31.64
C LEU A 324 5.52 7.49 -32.52
N LYS A 325 6.55 8.30 -32.27
CA LYS A 325 6.90 9.44 -33.12
C LYS A 325 7.20 9.01 -34.55
N GLY A 326 8.00 7.96 -34.73
CA GLY A 326 8.28 7.42 -36.07
C GLY A 326 7.04 6.89 -36.81
N ILE A 327 6.04 6.37 -36.10
CA ILE A 327 4.80 5.86 -36.69
C ILE A 327 3.82 6.99 -37.03
N PHE A 328 3.68 7.97 -36.14
CA PHE A 328 2.60 8.98 -36.22
C PHE A 328 3.05 10.37 -36.69
N GLY A 329 4.37 10.64 -36.76
CA GLY A 329 4.95 11.95 -37.11
C GLY A 329 5.32 12.77 -35.88
#